data_AF-A0A6M5YHQ4-F1
#
_entry.id   AF-A0A6M5YHQ4-F1
#
_cell.length_a   1.000
_cell.length_b   1.000
_cell.length_c   1.000
_cell.angle_alpha   90.00
_cell.angle_beta   90.00
_cell.angle_gamma   90.00
#
_symmetry.space_group_name_H-M   'P 1'
#
loop_
_entity.id
_entity.type
_entity.pdbx_description
1 polymer ?
#
loop_
_entity_poly.entity_id
_entity_poly.type
_entity_poly.pdbx_seq_one_letter_code
_entity_poly.pdbx_strand_id
1 'polypeptide(L)'
;MSEAAEKLKPLLAALTRGERTELVTYLIALNDDDDGEVLTPEEWEAAWIEECDRRIADLDSGKAKAVPADEFMQRMKEKYG
;
A
#
# COMPACT_ATOMS: atom_id res chain seq x y z
N MET A 1 9.40 13.09 12.95
CA MET A 1 8.28 13.87 12.40
C MET A 1 8.49 15.34 12.69
N SER A 2 7.95 16.25 11.88
CA SER A 2 7.98 17.69 12.15
C SER A 2 7.06 18.06 13.32
N GLU A 3 7.28 19.21 13.94
CA GLU A 3 6.40 19.76 14.97
C GLU A 3 4.96 19.93 14.45
N ALA A 4 4.81 20.29 13.17
CA ALA A 4 3.50 20.40 12.51
C ALA A 4 2.77 19.05 12.46
N ALA A 5 3.46 17.97 12.08
CA ALA A 5 2.87 16.63 12.03
C ALA A 5 2.49 16.11 13.43
N GLU A 6 3.26 16.43 14.47
CA GLU A 6 2.90 16.08 15.86
C GLU A 6 1.63 16.78 16.33
N LYS A 7 1.43 18.05 15.96
CA LYS A 7 0.22 18.82 16.30
C LYS A 7 -1.06 18.27 15.65
N LEU A 8 -0.95 17.59 14.51
CA LEU A 8 -2.09 16.99 13.81
C LEU A 8 -2.62 15.73 14.50
N LYS A 9 -1.77 14.96 15.21
CA LYS A 9 -2.17 13.70 15.86
C LYS A 9 -3.43 13.79 16.73
N PRO A 10 -3.52 14.71 17.72
CA PRO A 10 -4.72 14.80 18.56
C PRO A 10 -5.97 15.20 17.76
N LEU A 11 -5.82 16.01 16.71
CA LEU A 11 -6.94 16.41 15.84
C LEU A 11 -7.45 15.22 15.02
N LEU A 12 -6.56 14.43 14.43
CA LEU A 12 -6.90 13.23 13.67
C LEU A 12 -7.53 12.13 14.55
N ALA A 13 -7.06 12.02 15.80
CA ALA A 13 -7.61 11.07 16.76
C ALA A 13 -9.06 11.40 17.16
N ALA A 14 -9.43 12.68 17.19
CA ALA A 14 -10.77 13.15 17.55
C ALA A 14 -11.82 12.93 16.44
N LEU A 15 -11.39 12.71 15.20
CA LEU A 15 -12.28 12.49 14.06
C LEU A 15 -13.03 11.16 14.16
N THR A 16 -14.15 11.07 13.46
CA THR A 16 -14.82 9.80 13.20
C THR A 16 -13.98 8.93 12.25
N ARG A 17 -14.35 7.63 12.15
CA ARG A 17 -13.72 6.73 11.18
C ARG A 17 -13.90 7.23 9.74
N GLY A 18 -15.08 7.75 9.40
CA GLY A 18 -15.40 8.25 8.04
C GLY A 18 -14.51 9.43 7.66
N GLU A 19 -14.45 10.46 8.50
CA GLU A 19 -13.61 11.64 8.29
C GLU A 19 -12.11 11.27 8.18
N ARG A 20 -11.65 10.31 8.99
CA ARG A 20 -10.28 9.79 8.84
C ARG A 20 -10.06 9.08 7.50
N THR A 21 -11.04 8.31 7.02
CA THR A 21 -10.95 7.64 5.71
C THR A 21 -10.86 8.66 4.58
N GLU A 22 -11.66 9.72 4.62
CA GLU A 22 -11.59 10.80 3.63
C GLU A 22 -10.22 11.50 3.63
N LEU A 23 -9.67 11.79 4.82
CA LEU A 23 -8.34 12.37 4.94
C LEU A 23 -7.23 11.43 4.47
N VAL A 24 -7.35 10.12 4.70
CA VAL A 24 -6.40 9.13 4.16
C VAL A 24 -6.43 9.14 2.64
N THR A 25 -7.62 9.15 2.02
CA THR A 25 -7.73 9.25 0.55
C THR A 25 -7.09 10.53 0.01
N TYR A 26 -7.34 11.66 0.67
CA TYR A 26 -6.72 12.93 0.28
C TYR A 26 -5.19 12.90 0.41
N LEU A 27 -4.65 12.35 1.51
CA LEU A 27 -3.20 12.23 1.71
C LEU A 27 -2.54 11.29 0.71
N ILE A 28 -3.21 10.20 0.31
CA ILE A 28 -2.71 9.32 -0.75
C ILE A 28 -2.58 10.09 -2.05
N ALA A 29 -3.64 10.79 -2.47
CA ALA A 29 -3.62 11.59 -3.69
C ALA A 29 -2.53 12.67 -3.69
N LEU A 30 -2.27 13.32 -2.55
CA LEU A 30 -1.17 14.28 -2.42
C LEU A 30 0.22 13.66 -2.60
N ASN A 31 0.40 12.40 -2.18
CA ASN A 31 1.68 11.71 -2.31
C ASN A 31 1.89 11.19 -3.74
N ASP A 32 0.81 10.76 -4.41
CA ASP A 32 0.87 10.32 -5.82
C ASP A 32 1.36 11.46 -6.76
N ASP A 33 1.16 12.72 -6.36
CA ASP A 33 1.60 13.91 -7.11
C ASP A 33 3.04 14.40 -6.76
N ASP A 34 3.68 13.93 -5.67
CA ASP A 34 4.95 14.47 -5.12
C ASP A 34 6.18 13.58 -5.38
N ASP A 35 5.98 12.36 -5.89
CA ASP A 35 7.06 11.42 -6.16
C ASP A 35 7.68 11.70 -7.54
N GLY A 36 8.80 12.44 -7.56
CA GLY A 36 9.51 12.95 -8.75
C GLY A 36 9.99 11.96 -9.83
N GLU A 37 9.53 10.70 -9.82
CA GLU A 37 9.48 9.83 -10.99
C GLU A 37 8.04 9.32 -11.15
N VAL A 38 7.16 10.21 -11.63
CA VAL A 38 5.80 9.84 -11.99
C VAL A 38 5.88 9.08 -13.31
N LEU A 39 5.93 7.75 -13.24
CA LEU A 39 5.54 6.92 -14.37
C LEU A 39 4.17 7.40 -14.82
N THR A 40 4.02 7.62 -16.12
CA THR A 40 2.71 7.83 -16.72
C THR A 40 1.79 6.66 -16.34
N PRO A 41 0.45 6.84 -16.32
CA PRO A 41 -0.48 5.75 -16.08
C PRO A 41 -0.19 4.51 -16.94
N GLU A 42 0.24 4.71 -18.18
CA GLU A 42 0.64 3.66 -19.11
C GLU A 42 1.93 2.94 -18.69
N GLU A 43 2.93 3.66 -18.19
CA GLU A 43 4.16 3.08 -17.67
C GLU A 43 3.92 2.31 -16.36
N TRP A 44 3.01 2.80 -15.52
CA TRP A 44 2.53 2.07 -14.34
C TRP A 44 1.85 0.75 -14.71
N GLU A 45 0.92 0.80 -15.67
CA GLU A 45 0.22 -0.40 -16.16
C GLU A 45 1.22 -1.41 -16.74
N ALA A 46 2.17 -0.95 -17.55
CA ALA A 46 3.19 -1.81 -18.14
C ALA A 46 4.07 -2.49 -17.08
N ALA A 47 4.52 -1.75 -16.07
CA ALA A 47 5.32 -2.29 -14.96
C ALA A 47 4.53 -3.32 -14.13
N TRP A 48 3.23 -3.08 -13.90
CA TRP A 48 2.37 -4.03 -13.21
C TRP A 48 2.10 -5.30 -14.03
N ILE A 49 1.93 -5.18 -15.34
CA ILE A 49 1.80 -6.33 -16.25
C ILE A 49 3.06 -7.19 -16.18
N GLU A 50 4.25 -6.59 -16.30
CA GLU A 50 5.52 -7.32 -16.20
C GLU A 50 5.65 -8.07 -14.87
N GLU A 51 5.30 -7.42 -13.76
CA GLU A 51 5.33 -8.03 -12.44
C GLU A 51 4.33 -9.18 -12.29
N CYS A 52 3.12 -9.03 -12.85
CA CYS A 52 2.11 -10.08 -12.87
C CYS A 52 2.60 -11.30 -13.66
N ASP A 53 3.13 -11.10 -14.87
CA ASP A 53 3.66 -12.18 -15.71
C ASP A 53 4.81 -12.92 -15.01
N ARG A 54 5.72 -12.17 -14.37
CA ARG A 54 6.81 -12.75 -13.57
C ARG A 54 6.27 -13.60 -12.41
N ARG A 55 5.26 -13.12 -11.67
CA ARG A 55 4.65 -13.87 -10.55
C ARG A 55 3.93 -15.12 -11.02
N ILE A 56 3.25 -15.06 -12.16
CA ILE A 56 2.60 -16.23 -12.77
C ILE A 56 3.67 -17.27 -13.14
N ALA A 57 4.75 -16.87 -13.81
CA ALA A 57 5.85 -17.77 -14.15
C ALA A 57 6.53 -18.40 -12.92
N ASP A 58 6.70 -17.63 -11.84
CA ASP A 58 7.23 -18.15 -10.57
C ASP A 58 6.29 -19.19 -9.94
N LEU A 59 4.97 -19.02 -10.05
CA LEU A 59 3.98 -20.01 -9.60
C LEU A 59 3.98 -21.27 -10.48
N ASP A 60 3.96 -21.10 -11.81
CA ASP A 60 3.92 -22.20 -12.77
C ASP A 60 5.19 -23.07 -12.71
N SER A 61 6.35 -22.44 -12.52
CA SER A 61 7.63 -23.15 -12.33
C SER A 61 7.77 -23.79 -10.95
N GLY A 62 6.86 -23.51 -10.01
CA GLY A 62 6.94 -23.96 -8.63
C GLY A 62 8.01 -23.27 -7.78
N LYS A 63 8.66 -22.23 -8.32
CA LYS A 63 9.60 -21.37 -7.58
C LYS A 63 8.89 -20.59 -6.46
N ALA A 64 7.63 -20.24 -6.66
CA ALA A 64 6.72 -19.71 -5.65
C ALA A 64 5.55 -20.68 -5.39
N LYS A 65 4.98 -20.59 -4.20
CA LYS A 65 3.76 -21.33 -3.83
C LYS A 65 2.76 -20.38 -3.20
N ALA A 66 1.50 -20.49 -3.62
CA ALA A 66 0.40 -19.81 -2.97
C ALA A 66 0.13 -20.43 -1.59
N VAL A 67 -0.28 -19.60 -0.63
CA VAL A 67 -0.79 -20.01 0.67
C VAL A 67 -2.18 -19.40 0.86
N PRO A 68 -3.07 -20.03 1.65
CA PRO A 68 -4.33 -19.42 2.04
C PRO A 68 -4.13 -18.03 2.67
N ALA A 69 -5.03 -17.10 2.37
CA ALA A 69 -4.93 -15.74 2.88
C ALA A 69 -4.93 -15.68 4.42
N ASP A 70 -5.77 -16.48 5.08
CA ASP A 70 -5.84 -16.54 6.54
C ASP A 70 -4.52 -17.00 7.16
N GLU A 71 -3.86 -17.97 6.54
CA GLU A 71 -2.55 -18.46 6.97
C GLU A 71 -1.48 -17.36 6.82
N PHE A 72 -1.48 -16.66 5.69
CA PHE A 72 -0.59 -15.51 5.49
C PHE A 72 -0.82 -14.42 6.53
N MET A 73 -2.08 -14.04 6.76
CA MET A 73 -2.45 -13.00 7.72
C MET A 73 -2.06 -13.37 9.15
N GLN A 74 -2.26 -14.64 9.54
CA GLN A 74 -1.83 -15.13 10.83
C GLN A 74 -0.30 -15.01 11.00
N ARG A 75 0.48 -15.47 10.02
CA ARG A 75 1.95 -15.38 10.05
C ARG A 75 2.45 -13.93 10.15
N MET A 76 1.81 -13.01 9.42
CA MET A 76 2.16 -11.59 9.46
C MET A 76 1.86 -10.97 10.83
N LYS A 77 0.72 -11.32 11.43
CA LYS A 77 0.38 -10.88 12.79
C LYS A 77 1.36 -11.43 13.82
N GLU A 78 1.72 -12.71 13.76
CA GLU A 78 2.68 -13.31 14.68
C GLU A 78 4.08 -12.67 14.59
N LYS A 79 4.46 -12.19 13.41
CA LYS A 79 5.79 -11.61 13.17
C LYS A 79 5.87 -10.10 13.45
N TYR A 80 4.79 -9.35 13.21
CA TYR A 80 4.81 -7.88 13.17
C TYR A 80 3.66 -7.19 13.91
N GLY A 81 2.62 -7.91 14.31
CA GLY A 81 1.45 -7.37 15.01
C GLY A 81 1.61 -7.41 16.53
#